data_AF-A0A7V3PXQ0-F1
#
_entry.id   AF-A0A7V3PXQ0-F1
#
_cell.length_a   1.000
_cell.length_b   1.000
_cell.length_c   1.000
_cell.angle_alpha   90.00
_cell.angle_beta   90.00
_cell.angle_gamma   90.00
#
_symmetry.space_group_name_H-M   'P 1'
#
loop_
_entity.id
_entity.type
_entity.pdbx_description
1 polymer ?
#
loop_
_entity_poly.entity_id
_entity_poly.type
_entity_poly.pdbx_seq_one_letter_code
_entity_poly.pdbx_strand_id
1 'polypeptide(L)'
;MKKIGLNSLKVLVFVVVLAWFINPGFELALSEPDKPGESQRITRYVKIDNKTIGVDFDNDGIYEPYFIKGVMYNPVPVGYNLKTTYNFLDDAMVLERDFIELKNMNANTIYLAYANGVEIEGVKSQLKMTDKTLAFAQEYGLKVIAGFYVPKSKLLTLQGRNEVLREFADFIRRYKNSNCILFWALSTDGFAKSNKAEEVKSWVRFANYLAYLARCIEGSG
;
A
#
# COMPACT_ATOMS: atom_id res chain seq x y z
N MET A 1 45.58 -6.46 3.15
CA MET A 1 44.44 -5.93 3.95
C MET A 1 43.14 -6.29 3.23
N LYS A 2 42.30 -7.14 3.85
CA LYS A 2 41.00 -7.58 3.30
C LYS A 2 39.97 -6.46 3.44
N LYS A 3 39.31 -6.06 2.34
CA LYS A 3 38.11 -5.23 2.37
C LYS A 3 36.92 -6.10 2.81
N ILE A 4 36.32 -5.77 3.95
CA ILE A 4 35.07 -6.37 4.42
C ILE A 4 33.93 -5.64 3.67
N GLY A 5 33.20 -6.37 2.83
CA GLY A 5 32.02 -5.87 2.16
C GLY A 5 30.86 -5.73 3.14
N LEU A 6 30.37 -4.50 3.33
CA LEU A 6 29.07 -4.26 3.95
C LEU A 6 27.98 -4.60 2.93
N ASN A 7 27.41 -5.79 3.05
CA ASN A 7 26.14 -6.10 2.41
C ASN A 7 25.06 -5.22 3.04
N SER A 8 24.45 -4.35 2.25
CA SER A 8 23.34 -3.50 2.67
C SER A 8 22.10 -4.37 2.92
N LEU A 9 21.84 -4.72 4.18
CA LEU A 9 20.60 -5.33 4.60
C LEU A 9 19.46 -4.31 4.43
N LYS A 10 18.65 -4.46 3.40
CA LYS A 10 17.41 -3.67 3.24
C LYS A 10 16.37 -4.25 4.21
N VAL A 11 16.22 -3.62 5.37
CA VAL A 11 15.16 -3.97 6.33
C VAL A 11 13.82 -3.50 5.76
N LEU A 12 12.94 -4.44 5.45
CA LEU A 12 11.54 -4.20 5.11
C LEU A 12 10.75 -4.22 6.42
N VAL A 13 10.19 -3.08 6.83
CA VAL A 13 9.36 -2.97 8.04
C VAL A 13 7.90 -3.11 7.63
N PHE A 14 7.26 -4.23 7.99
CA PHE A 14 5.81 -4.34 7.98
C PHE A 14 5.26 -3.70 9.26
N VAL A 15 4.55 -2.58 9.13
CA VAL A 15 3.84 -1.98 10.27
C VAL A 15 2.48 -2.67 10.39
N VAL A 16 2.40 -3.62 11.34
CA VAL A 16 1.13 -4.19 11.80
C VAL A 16 0.62 -3.32 12.95
N VAL A 17 -0.59 -2.78 12.81
CA VAL A 17 -1.12 -1.75 13.70
C VAL A 17 -1.94 -2.41 14.81
N LEU A 18 -1.40 -2.40 16.03
CA LEU A 18 -2.17 -2.58 17.27
C LEU A 18 -2.56 -1.18 17.77
N ALA A 19 -3.77 -0.74 17.42
CA ALA A 19 -4.28 0.58 17.78
C ALA A 19 -4.76 0.61 19.24
N TRP A 20 -3.90 1.02 20.17
CA TRP A 20 -4.28 1.62 21.46
C TRP A 20 -3.51 2.94 21.58
N PHE A 21 -4.15 3.96 22.19
CA PHE A 21 -3.76 5.38 22.34
C PHE A 21 -4.38 6.35 21.31
N ILE A 22 -5.52 6.93 21.71
CA ILE A 22 -6.14 8.12 21.10
C ILE A 22 -5.48 9.36 21.72
N ASN A 23 -4.99 10.27 20.89
CA ASN A 23 -4.49 11.59 21.30
C ASN A 23 -5.58 12.65 21.00
N PRO A 24 -6.16 13.33 22.01
CA PRO A 24 -7.40 14.13 21.87
C PRO A 24 -7.22 15.52 21.21
N GLY A 25 -6.09 15.82 20.58
CA GLY A 25 -5.74 17.19 20.16
C GLY A 25 -5.87 17.53 18.68
N PHE A 26 -6.48 16.70 17.84
CA PHE A 26 -6.51 16.91 16.39
C PHE A 26 -7.87 16.57 15.78
N GLU A 27 -8.81 17.51 15.89
CA GLU A 27 -10.02 17.52 15.05
C GLU A 27 -9.62 17.96 13.64
N LEU A 28 -9.25 17.00 12.80
CA LEU A 28 -9.25 17.25 11.37
C LEU A 28 -10.72 17.37 10.97
N ALA A 29 -11.14 18.54 10.47
CA ALA A 29 -12.39 18.70 9.74
C ALA A 29 -12.32 17.92 8.42
N LEU A 30 -12.28 16.59 8.51
CA LEU A 30 -12.73 15.73 7.44
C LEU A 30 -14.21 16.05 7.34
N SER A 31 -14.64 16.66 6.22
CA SER A 31 -16.06 16.71 5.87
C SER A 31 -16.64 15.33 6.17
N GLU A 32 -17.72 15.28 6.96
CA GLU A 32 -18.42 14.02 7.23
C GLU A 32 -18.52 13.27 5.91
N PRO A 33 -18.04 12.01 5.83
CA PRO A 33 -18.21 11.24 4.61
C PRO A 33 -19.71 11.29 4.28
N ASP A 34 -20.03 11.60 3.01
CA ASP A 34 -21.40 11.63 2.52
C ASP A 34 -22.18 10.49 3.17
N LYS A 35 -23.29 10.82 3.84
CA LYS A 35 -24.16 9.83 4.50
C LYS A 35 -24.36 8.69 3.50
N PRO A 36 -23.90 7.45 3.80
CA PRO A 36 -24.00 6.38 2.84
C PRO A 36 -25.49 6.09 2.61
N GLY A 37 -25.99 6.53 1.45
CA GLY A 37 -27.13 5.88 0.81
C GLY A 37 -26.69 4.45 0.51
N GLU A 38 -27.53 3.50 0.91
CA GLU A 38 -27.27 2.05 0.95
C GLU A 38 -26.28 1.59 2.04
N SER A 39 -26.72 0.54 2.74
CA SER A 39 -25.92 -0.27 3.65
C SER A 39 -24.70 -0.82 2.90
N GLN A 40 -23.60 -0.06 2.87
CA GLN A 40 -22.31 -0.59 2.43
C GLN A 40 -21.94 -1.71 3.40
N ARG A 41 -22.04 -2.96 2.93
CA ARG A 41 -21.51 -4.12 3.66
C ARG A 41 -20.05 -3.83 3.96
N ILE A 42 -19.70 -3.84 5.24
CA ILE A 42 -18.31 -3.80 5.68
C ILE A 42 -17.69 -5.12 5.22
N THR A 43 -16.97 -5.10 4.10
CA THR A 43 -16.26 -6.27 3.59
C THR A 43 -14.94 -6.41 4.33
N ARG A 44 -14.81 -7.44 5.17
CA ARG A 44 -13.59 -7.71 5.94
C ARG A 44 -12.83 -8.89 5.39
N TYR A 45 -12.04 -8.64 4.36
CA TYR A 45 -11.34 -9.73 3.67
C TYR A 45 -10.13 -10.28 4.42
N VAL A 46 -9.59 -9.57 5.42
CA VAL A 46 -8.29 -9.91 6.04
C VAL A 46 -8.31 -9.68 7.54
N LYS A 47 -7.74 -10.62 8.30
CA LYS A 47 -7.44 -10.47 9.73
C LYS A 47 -6.03 -10.93 10.04
N ILE A 48 -5.46 -10.40 11.11
CA ILE A 48 -4.20 -10.89 11.68
C ILE A 48 -4.52 -11.50 13.03
N ASP A 49 -4.23 -12.78 13.18
CA ASP A 49 -4.34 -13.51 14.45
C ASP A 49 -2.94 -14.04 14.80
N ASN A 50 -2.36 -13.48 15.86
CA ASN A 50 -0.97 -13.72 16.26
C ASN A 50 0.04 -13.43 15.14
N LYS A 51 0.54 -14.48 14.48
CA LYS A 51 1.50 -14.42 13.38
C LYS A 51 0.92 -14.97 12.07
N THR A 52 -0.39 -15.20 12.04
CA THR A 52 -1.09 -15.79 10.90
C THR A 52 -1.99 -14.73 10.27
N ILE A 53 -1.95 -14.66 8.95
CA ILE A 53 -2.90 -13.88 8.16
C ILE A 53 -4.09 -14.81 7.89
N GLY A 54 -5.29 -14.40 8.26
CA GLY A 54 -6.53 -15.05 7.87
C GLY A 54 -7.21 -14.24 6.77
N VAL A 55 -7.84 -14.91 5.80
CA VAL A 55 -8.63 -14.26 4.74
C VAL A 55 -10.03 -14.87 4.63
N ASP A 56 -11.01 -14.05 4.30
CA ASP A 56 -12.42 -14.42 4.08
C ASP A 56 -12.87 -13.74 2.77
N PHE A 57 -12.39 -14.25 1.64
CA PHE A 57 -12.58 -13.59 0.34
C PHE A 57 -13.96 -13.81 -0.29
N ASP A 58 -14.64 -14.87 0.11
CA ASP A 58 -16.02 -15.20 -0.24
C ASP A 58 -17.05 -14.61 0.74
N ASN A 59 -16.58 -14.01 1.84
CA ASN A 59 -17.38 -13.27 2.82
C ASN A 59 -18.43 -14.19 3.48
N ASP A 60 -18.03 -15.41 3.82
CA ASP A 60 -18.84 -16.40 4.54
C ASP A 60 -18.65 -16.32 6.07
N GLY A 61 -17.72 -15.48 6.54
CA GLY A 61 -17.37 -15.29 7.94
C GLY A 61 -16.30 -16.25 8.46
N ILE A 62 -15.81 -17.17 7.62
CA ILE A 62 -14.77 -18.14 7.94
C ILE A 62 -13.45 -17.64 7.37
N TYR A 63 -12.49 -17.43 8.26
CA TYR A 63 -11.16 -16.99 7.85
C TYR A 63 -10.22 -18.17 7.73
N GLU A 64 -9.65 -18.33 6.54
CA GLU A 64 -8.65 -19.36 6.27
C GLU A 64 -7.23 -18.81 6.36
N PRO A 65 -6.25 -19.59 6.84
CA PRO A 65 -4.84 -19.19 6.82
C PRO A 65 -4.35 -18.88 5.41
N TYR A 66 -3.79 -17.68 5.22
CA TYR A 66 -3.22 -17.23 3.96
C TYR A 66 -1.70 -17.11 4.05
N PHE A 67 -0.99 -17.89 3.24
CA PHE A 67 0.46 -17.80 3.12
C PHE A 67 0.85 -16.99 1.89
N ILE A 68 1.53 -15.86 2.10
CA ILE A 68 1.97 -14.98 1.02
C ILE A 68 3.14 -15.62 0.27
N LYS A 69 2.93 -15.92 -1.02
CA LYS A 69 3.96 -16.26 -2.01
C LYS A 69 4.10 -15.06 -2.94
N GLY A 70 4.74 -14.02 -2.41
CA GLY A 70 4.68 -12.68 -2.98
C GLY A 70 5.89 -12.31 -3.83
N VAL A 71 5.67 -11.46 -4.83
CA VAL A 71 6.74 -10.75 -5.55
C VAL A 71 6.55 -9.24 -5.45
N MET A 72 7.64 -8.47 -5.43
CA MET A 72 7.57 -7.05 -5.72
C MET A 72 7.44 -6.89 -7.24
N TYR A 73 6.31 -6.37 -7.71
CA TYR A 73 6.02 -6.27 -9.14
C TYR A 73 6.36 -4.88 -9.66
N ASN A 74 7.12 -4.84 -10.75
CA ASN A 74 7.41 -3.64 -11.51
C ASN A 74 7.18 -3.95 -12.99
N PRO A 75 6.15 -3.38 -13.62
CA PRO A 75 5.76 -3.71 -14.99
C PRO A 75 6.68 -3.06 -16.05
N VAL A 76 7.63 -2.21 -15.66
CA VAL A 76 8.48 -1.48 -16.60
C VAL A 76 9.42 -2.46 -17.32
N PRO A 77 9.29 -2.62 -18.65
CA PRO A 77 10.08 -3.61 -19.37
C PRO A 77 11.58 -3.26 -19.36
N VAL A 78 12.41 -4.29 -19.49
CA VAL A 78 13.86 -4.10 -19.65
C VAL A 78 14.14 -3.20 -20.87
N GLY A 79 15.04 -2.24 -20.70
CA GLY A 79 15.35 -1.25 -21.73
C GLY A 79 14.53 0.04 -21.62
N TYR A 80 13.48 0.07 -20.80
CA TYR A 80 12.75 1.29 -20.47
C TYR A 80 13.29 1.89 -19.17
N ASN A 81 13.29 3.23 -19.08
CA ASN A 81 13.58 3.91 -17.83
C ASN A 81 12.29 4.09 -17.02
N LEU A 82 12.43 4.21 -15.70
CA LEU A 82 11.31 4.53 -14.80
C LEU A 82 10.79 5.96 -14.97
N LYS A 83 11.43 6.80 -15.80
CA LYS A 83 11.06 8.20 -16.05
C LYS A 83 10.01 8.35 -17.17
N THR A 84 9.38 7.24 -17.55
CA THR A 84 8.31 7.24 -18.54
C THR A 84 7.03 7.85 -17.98
N THR A 85 6.35 8.68 -18.78
CA THR A 85 5.00 9.15 -18.47
C THR A 85 3.94 8.08 -18.71
N TYR A 86 4.33 6.89 -19.15
CA TYR A 86 3.43 5.79 -19.44
C TYR A 86 3.15 4.96 -18.18
N ASN A 87 1.87 4.76 -17.87
CA ASN A 87 1.46 3.90 -16.76
C ASN A 87 1.32 2.44 -17.25
N PHE A 88 2.41 1.69 -17.16
CA PHE A 88 2.40 0.26 -17.51
C PHE A 88 1.44 -0.59 -16.65
N LEU A 89 1.01 -0.11 -15.48
CA LEU A 89 -0.03 -0.78 -14.69
C LEU A 89 -1.44 -0.62 -15.29
N ASP A 90 -1.60 0.17 -16.36
CA ASP A 90 -2.85 0.30 -17.11
C ASP A 90 -2.75 -0.28 -18.54
N ASP A 91 -1.64 -0.95 -18.88
CA ASP A 91 -1.45 -1.61 -20.16
C ASP A 91 -1.89 -3.08 -20.08
N ALA A 92 -2.97 -3.42 -20.78
CA ALA A 92 -3.52 -4.77 -20.78
C ALA A 92 -2.52 -5.82 -21.30
N MET A 93 -1.73 -5.50 -22.34
CA MET A 93 -0.78 -6.46 -22.91
C MET A 93 0.37 -6.75 -21.94
N VAL A 94 0.80 -5.75 -21.18
CA VAL A 94 1.85 -5.92 -20.16
C VAL A 94 1.31 -6.72 -18.98
N LEU A 95 0.12 -6.39 -18.49
CA LEU A 95 -0.50 -7.11 -17.39
C LEU A 95 -0.78 -8.57 -17.75
N GLU A 96 -1.34 -8.85 -18.94
CA GLU A 96 -1.63 -10.21 -19.40
C GLU A 96 -0.36 -11.06 -19.47
N ARG A 97 0.69 -10.54 -20.11
CA ARG A 97 2.00 -11.19 -20.21
C ARG A 97 2.61 -11.45 -18.83
N ASP A 98 2.58 -10.48 -17.94
CA ASP A 98 3.28 -10.62 -16.67
C ASP A 98 2.49 -11.49 -15.68
N PHE A 99 1.16 -11.34 -15.61
CA PHE A 99 0.35 -12.02 -14.60
C PHE A 99 0.21 -13.52 -14.89
N ILE A 100 0.24 -13.94 -16.17
CA ILE A 100 0.33 -15.37 -16.48
C ILE A 100 1.65 -15.97 -15.99
N GLU A 101 2.78 -15.26 -16.13
CA GLU A 101 4.07 -15.75 -15.66
C GLU A 101 4.15 -15.79 -14.14
N LEU A 102 3.59 -14.78 -13.46
CA LEU A 102 3.49 -14.79 -12.00
C LEU A 102 2.67 -15.98 -11.50
N LYS A 103 1.57 -16.30 -12.20
CA LYS A 103 0.76 -17.49 -11.91
C LYS A 103 1.54 -18.78 -12.17
N ASN A 104 2.28 -18.87 -13.28
CA ASN A 104 3.15 -20.02 -13.61
C ASN A 104 4.24 -20.23 -12.55
N MET A 105 4.72 -19.15 -11.94
CA MET A 105 5.67 -19.19 -10.81
C MET A 105 5.01 -19.52 -9.46
N ASN A 106 3.71 -19.79 -9.42
CA ASN A 106 2.91 -20.00 -8.22
C ASN A 106 2.93 -18.81 -7.24
N ALA A 107 3.14 -17.59 -7.75
CA ALA A 107 2.91 -16.39 -6.96
C ALA A 107 1.41 -16.21 -6.73
N ASN A 108 1.04 -15.79 -5.52
CA ASN A 108 -0.37 -15.50 -5.17
C ASN A 108 -0.58 -14.04 -4.74
N THR A 109 0.49 -13.27 -4.62
CA THR A 109 0.45 -11.88 -4.17
C THR A 109 1.47 -11.04 -4.94
N ILE A 110 1.10 -9.82 -5.30
CA ILE A 110 2.01 -8.81 -5.82
C ILE A 110 2.09 -7.62 -4.87
N TYR A 111 3.29 -7.06 -4.70
CA TYR A 111 3.52 -5.80 -4.00
C TYR A 111 3.81 -4.70 -4.99
N LEU A 112 2.96 -3.66 -5.00
CA LEU A 112 3.08 -2.48 -5.84
C LEU A 112 3.61 -1.32 -5.01
N ALA A 113 4.93 -1.10 -4.97
CA ALA A 113 5.53 -0.13 -4.05
C ALA A 113 5.07 1.32 -4.23
N TYR A 114 4.62 1.68 -5.43
CA TYR A 114 4.24 3.05 -5.82
C TYR A 114 2.81 3.12 -6.35
N ALA A 115 1.89 2.29 -5.83
CA ALA A 115 0.53 2.20 -6.33
C ALA A 115 -0.24 3.54 -6.37
N ASN A 116 0.17 4.54 -5.58
CA ASN A 116 -0.40 5.88 -5.55
C ASN A 116 0.13 6.85 -6.65
N GLY A 117 1.05 6.44 -7.51
CA GLY A 117 1.48 7.24 -8.67
C GLY A 117 2.35 8.45 -8.34
N VAL A 118 3.13 8.38 -7.26
CA VAL A 118 3.98 9.49 -6.82
C VAL A 118 5.26 9.60 -7.66
N GLU A 119 5.64 10.84 -8.00
CA GLU A 119 6.93 11.16 -8.59
C GLU A 119 8.04 11.04 -7.52
N ILE A 120 9.09 10.27 -7.83
CA ILE A 120 10.21 10.02 -6.91
C ILE A 120 11.43 10.75 -7.46
N GLU A 121 11.91 11.79 -6.77
CA GLU A 121 13.18 12.52 -7.02
C GLU A 121 13.81 12.33 -8.41
N GLY A 122 13.23 12.97 -9.44
CA GLY A 122 13.75 12.97 -10.81
C GLY A 122 13.34 11.75 -11.66
N VAL A 123 12.47 10.90 -11.12
CA VAL A 123 11.79 9.78 -11.76
C VAL A 123 10.29 10.05 -11.74
N LYS A 124 9.78 10.58 -12.86
CA LYS A 124 8.34 10.67 -13.16
C LYS A 124 7.77 9.28 -13.41
N SER A 125 7.78 8.41 -12.41
CA SER A 125 7.12 7.12 -12.50
C SER A 125 5.63 7.36 -12.36
N GLN A 126 4.89 7.36 -13.48
CA GLN A 126 3.43 7.34 -13.46
C GLN A 126 2.84 5.95 -13.16
N LEU A 127 3.65 5.02 -12.63
CA LEU A 127 3.16 3.73 -12.15
C LEU A 127 2.12 3.99 -11.06
N LYS A 128 0.86 3.85 -11.43
CA LYS A 128 -0.29 4.03 -10.55
C LYS A 128 -1.21 2.85 -10.75
N MET A 129 -1.58 2.20 -9.65
CA MET A 129 -2.56 1.13 -9.70
C MET A 129 -3.89 1.67 -10.21
N THR A 130 -4.53 0.95 -11.13
CA THR A 130 -5.84 1.29 -11.68
C THR A 130 -6.85 0.17 -11.41
N ASP A 131 -8.12 0.42 -11.71
CA ASP A 131 -9.16 -0.61 -11.62
C ASP A 131 -8.87 -1.76 -12.60
N LYS A 132 -8.21 -1.46 -13.73
CA LYS A 132 -7.72 -2.46 -14.68
C LYS A 132 -6.63 -3.34 -14.05
N THR A 133 -5.67 -2.77 -13.32
CA THR A 133 -4.67 -3.55 -12.58
C THR A 133 -5.34 -4.56 -11.65
N LEU A 134 -6.38 -4.14 -10.93
CA LEU A 134 -7.11 -4.99 -9.99
C LEU A 134 -7.98 -6.04 -10.69
N ALA A 135 -8.60 -5.71 -11.83
CA ALA A 135 -9.35 -6.67 -12.63
C ALA A 135 -8.47 -7.82 -13.13
N PHE A 136 -7.28 -7.50 -13.67
CA PHE A 136 -6.30 -8.52 -14.04
C PHE A 136 -5.80 -9.31 -12.81
N ALA A 137 -5.57 -8.65 -11.67
CA ALA A 137 -5.16 -9.36 -10.46
C ALA A 137 -6.22 -10.40 -10.06
N GLN A 138 -7.50 -10.03 -10.15
CA GLN A 138 -8.62 -10.92 -9.87
C GLN A 138 -8.67 -12.10 -10.84
N GLU A 139 -8.59 -11.84 -12.14
CA GLU A 139 -8.62 -12.86 -13.20
C GLU A 139 -7.53 -13.93 -13.02
N TYR A 140 -6.34 -13.51 -12.61
CA TYR A 140 -5.21 -14.40 -12.41
C TYR A 140 -5.11 -14.97 -10.99
N GLY A 141 -6.05 -14.64 -10.09
CA GLY A 141 -6.07 -15.11 -8.71
C GLY A 141 -4.97 -14.52 -7.82
N LEU A 142 -4.48 -13.33 -8.18
CA LEU A 142 -3.47 -12.58 -7.45
C LEU A 142 -4.11 -11.62 -6.45
N LYS A 143 -3.51 -11.55 -5.26
CA LYS A 143 -3.77 -10.50 -4.27
C LYS A 143 -2.76 -9.38 -4.38
N VAL A 144 -3.12 -8.20 -3.90
CA VAL A 144 -2.35 -6.98 -4.07
C VAL A 144 -2.05 -6.36 -2.71
N ILE A 145 -0.78 -6.15 -2.43
CA ILE A 145 -0.30 -5.24 -1.39
C ILE A 145 -0.10 -3.89 -2.07
N ALA A 146 -0.98 -2.95 -1.76
CA ALA A 146 -1.01 -1.64 -2.39
C ALA A 146 -0.10 -0.66 -1.62
N GLY A 147 1.07 -0.38 -2.19
CA GLY A 147 2.04 0.55 -1.63
C GLY A 147 1.62 2.00 -1.82
N PHE A 148 1.53 2.73 -0.72
CA PHE A 148 1.36 4.17 -0.70
C PHE A 148 2.67 4.81 -0.26
N TYR A 149 3.33 5.46 -1.21
CA TYR A 149 4.59 6.13 -0.98
C TYR A 149 4.37 7.59 -0.56
N VAL A 150 5.08 8.01 0.48
CA VAL A 150 5.01 9.35 1.06
C VAL A 150 6.37 10.05 0.90
N PRO A 151 6.47 11.09 0.06
CA PRO A 151 7.71 11.86 -0.08
C PRO A 151 8.11 12.50 1.25
N LYS A 152 9.40 12.38 1.62
CA LYS A 152 9.94 13.04 2.82
C LYS A 152 9.66 14.53 2.84
N SER A 153 9.72 15.22 1.69
CA SER A 153 9.45 16.65 1.57
C SER A 153 8.05 17.04 2.05
N LYS A 154 7.03 16.22 1.78
CA LYS A 154 5.66 16.45 2.27
C LYS A 154 5.54 16.29 3.78
N LEU A 155 6.43 15.52 4.42
CA LEU A 155 6.41 15.30 5.86
C LEU A 155 7.05 16.45 6.66
N LEU A 156 7.80 17.34 6.01
CA LEU A 156 8.49 18.46 6.65
C LEU A 156 7.59 19.65 6.94
N THR A 157 6.41 19.73 6.31
CA THR A 157 5.47 20.85 6.47
C THR A 157 4.09 20.36 6.89
N LEU A 158 3.33 21.21 7.60
CA LEU A 158 1.94 20.90 7.96
C LEU A 158 1.07 20.75 6.71
N GLN A 159 1.25 21.63 5.72
CA GLN A 159 0.53 21.56 4.45
C GLN A 159 0.76 20.22 3.72
N GLY A 160 2.02 19.80 3.59
CA GLY A 160 2.35 18.54 2.91
C GLY A 160 1.78 17.32 3.64
N ARG A 161 1.76 17.32 4.98
CA ARG A 161 1.10 16.25 5.76
C ARG A 161 -0.40 16.21 5.50
N ASN A 162 -1.06 17.37 5.45
CA ASN A 162 -2.49 17.45 5.15
C ASN A 162 -2.81 17.01 3.72
N GLU A 163 -1.92 17.31 2.76
CA GLU A 163 -2.02 16.77 1.39
C GLU A 163 -1.93 15.25 1.37
N VAL A 164 -0.94 14.67 2.06
CA VAL A 164 -0.78 13.21 2.16
C VAL A 164 -2.00 12.55 2.80
N LEU A 165 -2.57 13.13 3.86
CA LEU A 165 -3.78 12.60 4.50
C LEU A 165 -4.96 12.54 3.52
N ARG A 166 -5.17 13.59 2.71
CA ARG A 166 -6.22 13.62 1.69
C ARG A 166 -5.96 12.60 0.58
N GLU A 167 -4.75 12.61 0.01
CA GLU A 167 -4.35 11.67 -1.06
C GLU A 167 -4.49 10.21 -0.61
N PHE A 168 -4.11 9.91 0.64
CA PHE A 168 -4.25 8.58 1.21
C PHE A 168 -5.72 8.21 1.42
N ALA A 169 -6.55 9.12 1.96
CA ALA A 169 -7.98 8.86 2.12
C ALA A 169 -8.65 8.52 0.78
N ASP A 170 -8.35 9.29 -0.27
CA ASP A 170 -8.91 9.08 -1.60
C ASP A 170 -8.41 7.76 -2.22
N PHE A 171 -7.14 7.42 -1.98
CA PHE A 171 -6.57 6.13 -2.40
C PHE A 171 -7.30 4.95 -1.76
N ILE A 172 -7.52 4.99 -0.44
CA ILE A 172 -8.26 3.94 0.27
C ILE A 172 -9.71 3.88 -0.21
N ARG A 173 -10.43 5.01 -0.26
CA ARG A 173 -11.84 5.05 -0.70
C ARG A 173 -12.03 4.44 -2.08
N ARG A 174 -11.08 4.70 -2.99
CA ARG A 174 -11.15 4.17 -4.36
C ARG A 174 -11.03 2.65 -4.41
N TYR A 175 -10.13 2.06 -3.64
CA TYR A 175 -9.75 0.65 -3.83
C TYR A 175 -10.21 -0.30 -2.72
N LYS A 176 -10.72 0.20 -1.58
CA LYS A 176 -11.06 -0.61 -0.39
C LYS A 176 -12.06 -1.76 -0.66
N ASN A 177 -12.94 -1.60 -1.65
CA ASN A 177 -13.98 -2.57 -1.96
C ASN A 177 -13.52 -3.65 -2.96
N SER A 178 -12.25 -3.63 -3.39
CA SER A 178 -11.71 -4.69 -4.24
C SER A 178 -11.31 -5.90 -3.41
N ASN A 179 -11.85 -7.08 -3.76
CA ASN A 179 -11.48 -8.35 -3.15
C ASN A 179 -10.03 -8.79 -3.44
N CYS A 180 -9.29 -8.05 -4.28
CA CYS A 180 -7.88 -8.29 -4.55
C CYS A 180 -6.95 -7.61 -3.55
N ILE A 181 -7.40 -6.55 -2.88
CA ILE A 181 -6.54 -5.84 -1.92
C ILE A 181 -6.36 -6.70 -0.66
N LEU A 182 -5.09 -6.95 -0.31
CA LEU A 182 -4.71 -7.66 0.90
C LEU A 182 -4.30 -6.70 2.02
N PHE A 183 -3.44 -5.73 1.69
CA PHE A 183 -2.91 -4.75 2.65
C PHE A 183 -2.61 -3.40 2.00
N TRP A 184 -2.63 -2.36 2.81
CA TRP A 184 -2.05 -1.05 2.52
C TRP A 184 -0.62 -1.01 3.07
N ALA A 185 0.36 -0.78 2.22
CA ALA A 185 1.76 -0.69 2.64
C ALA A 185 2.23 0.76 2.61
N LEU A 186 2.55 1.33 3.77
CA LEU A 186 3.06 2.69 3.86
C LEU A 186 4.58 2.69 3.68
N SER A 187 5.09 3.54 2.80
CA SER A 187 6.53 3.70 2.61
C SER A 187 6.92 5.17 2.47
N THR A 188 8.19 5.47 2.75
CA THR A 188 8.77 6.80 2.60
C THR A 188 10.26 6.66 2.31
N ASP A 189 10.83 7.64 1.62
CA ASP A 189 12.27 7.76 1.49
C ASP A 189 12.92 8.39 2.73
N GLY A 190 14.14 7.99 3.02
CA GLY A 190 15.01 8.73 3.95
C GLY A 190 14.82 8.45 5.44
N PHE A 191 13.68 7.99 5.94
CA PHE A 191 13.52 7.74 7.38
C PHE A 191 14.16 6.43 7.85
N ALA A 192 14.01 5.34 7.08
CA ALA A 192 14.67 4.06 7.39
C ALA A 192 16.21 4.12 7.31
N LYS A 193 16.74 5.14 6.61
CA LYS A 193 18.19 5.41 6.49
C LYS A 193 18.64 6.59 7.36
N SER A 194 17.72 7.23 8.09
CA SER A 194 18.05 8.36 8.96
C SER A 194 18.74 7.84 10.22
N ASN A 195 19.86 8.44 10.57
CA ASN A 195 20.52 8.21 11.86
C ASN A 195 19.91 9.05 12.99
N LYS A 196 18.88 9.85 12.71
CA LYS A 196 18.23 10.71 13.70
C LYS A 196 16.96 10.03 14.23
N ALA A 197 16.99 9.64 15.49
CA ALA A 197 15.86 8.97 16.16
C ALA A 197 14.54 9.78 16.07
N GLU A 198 14.61 11.11 16.15
CA GLU A 198 13.42 11.97 16.07
C GLU A 198 12.76 11.98 14.69
N GLU A 199 13.55 11.85 13.63
CA GLU A 199 13.01 11.70 12.27
C GLU A 199 12.22 10.38 12.18
N VAL A 200 12.80 9.26 12.64
CA VAL A 200 12.14 7.95 12.64
C VAL A 200 10.85 7.97 13.47
N LYS A 201 10.89 8.55 14.69
CA LYS A 201 9.70 8.70 15.54
C LYS A 201 8.61 9.54 14.87
N SER A 202 8.99 10.61 14.18
CA SER A 202 8.02 11.47 13.48
C SER A 202 7.33 10.71 12.34
N TRP A 203 8.08 9.91 11.57
CA TRP A 203 7.48 9.05 10.53
C TRP A 203 6.55 8.01 11.14
N VAL A 204 6.98 7.28 12.18
CA VAL A 204 6.15 6.24 12.82
C VAL A 204 4.84 6.82 13.34
N ARG A 205 4.88 7.99 13.99
CA ARG A 205 3.65 8.68 14.44
C ARG A 205 2.73 9.01 13.27
N PHE A 206 3.28 9.52 12.17
CA PHE A 206 2.48 9.86 11.00
C PHE A 206 1.91 8.62 10.30
N ALA A 207 2.68 7.54 10.19
CA ALA A 207 2.20 6.26 9.67
C ALA A 207 1.06 5.68 10.53
N ASN A 208 1.13 5.81 11.85
CA ASN A 208 0.03 5.43 12.75
C ASN A 208 -1.24 6.25 12.50
N TYR A 209 -1.11 7.55 12.21
CA TYR A 209 -2.27 8.37 11.83
C TYR A 209 -2.88 7.93 10.49
N LEU A 210 -2.06 7.62 9.49
CA LEU A 210 -2.54 7.07 8.21
C LEU A 210 -3.26 5.74 8.43
N ALA A 211 -2.70 4.83 9.22
CA ALA A 211 -3.35 3.58 9.56
C ALA A 211 -4.71 3.75 10.26
N TYR A 212 -4.79 4.69 11.21
CA TYR A 212 -6.05 5.05 11.85
C TYR A 212 -7.08 5.56 10.83
N LEU A 213 -6.65 6.44 9.92
CA LEU A 213 -7.49 6.96 8.84
C LEU A 213 -8.00 5.85 7.90
N ALA A 214 -7.16 4.90 7.49
CA ALA A 214 -7.58 3.74 6.71
C ALA A 214 -8.66 2.95 7.46
N ARG A 215 -8.43 2.63 8.74
CA ARG A 215 -9.42 1.93 9.58
C ARG A 215 -10.76 2.68 9.64
N CYS A 216 -10.75 4.00 9.79
CA CYS A 216 -11.96 4.81 9.80
C CYS A 216 -12.73 4.73 8.46
N ILE A 217 -12.02 4.69 7.34
CA ILE A 217 -12.61 4.61 5.99
C ILE A 217 -13.12 3.20 5.66
N GLU A 218 -12.40 2.17 6.08
CA GLU A 218 -12.78 0.76 5.92
C GLU A 218 -13.94 0.37 6.84
N GLY A 219 -14.08 1.05 7.98
CA GLY A 219 -15.10 0.82 8.98
C GLY A 219 -14.56 0.05 10.19
N SER A 220 -15.19 0.22 11.35
CA SER A 220 -14.78 -0.48 12.56
C SER A 220 -15.09 -1.97 12.46
N GLY A 221 -14.01 -2.75 12.53
CA GLY A 221 -13.90 -4.11 13.09
C GLY A 221 -14.72 -4.33 14.36
#